data_AF-A0A7C6JN23-F1
#
_entry.id   AF-A0A7C6JN23-F1
#
_cell.length_a   1.000
_cell.length_b   1.000
_cell.length_c   1.000
_cell.angle_alpha   90.00
_cell.angle_beta   90.00
_cell.angle_gamma   90.00
#
_symmetry.space_group_name_H-M   'P 1'
#
loop_
_entity.id
_entity.type
_entity.pdbx_description
1 polymer ?
#
loop_
_entity_poly.entity_id
_entity_poly.type
_entity_poly.pdbx_seq_one_letter_code
_entity_poly.pdbx_strand_id
1 'polypeptide(L)'
;MLGDTVYEVIVKFLEDNSLKYHHDDLSVVERLLLGYTRGARKKGSNQPSEFAFLSQDMITHFVNSEIAVTDVQEAVAVAIKGSVMSYTRDKSTAVNVYRNFVRFIKREYQIDIPVIFPPTFSSEFDRQMYIVKELHEKGRGIAYLKEKLWISDRTIEEDLNKLRDGRTSIMGQKILINGVERDKGVVEFKSTVHPIFLALNLTQVVMVLQGLRHMAKNDAYKEYAVRVAANIWNELSDYARRRIEQVSDILSIDISWYRELEHRNREGLFSTEIECSYAIGSGNVLDYLKNGKECVIEYENNQGKNVILTGCIIKNYNSSTEEITVCAEGETYILKLDSLIKVAGSAEDIY
;
A
#
# COMPACT_ATOMS: atom_id res chain seq x y z
N MET A 1 40.78 5.94 -27.79
CA MET A 1 39.56 5.75 -28.61
C MET A 1 38.58 6.79 -28.10
N LEU A 2 38.09 7.68 -28.95
CA LEU A 2 37.01 8.59 -28.53
C LEU A 2 35.79 7.74 -28.15
N GLY A 3 35.17 8.04 -27.02
CA GLY A 3 33.94 7.39 -26.58
C GLY A 3 32.76 7.87 -27.42
N ASP A 4 31.72 7.06 -27.55
CA ASP A 4 30.49 7.51 -28.20
C ASP A 4 29.82 8.63 -27.38
N THR A 5 29.29 9.62 -28.07
CA THR A 5 28.50 10.71 -27.50
C THR A 5 27.10 10.25 -27.12
N VAL A 6 26.40 11.02 -26.27
CA VAL A 6 25.00 10.73 -25.91
C VAL A 6 24.11 10.52 -27.14
N TYR A 7 24.26 11.35 -28.17
CA TYR A 7 23.51 11.21 -29.42
C TYR A 7 23.80 9.90 -30.14
N GLU A 8 25.07 9.55 -30.32
CA GLU A 8 25.49 8.32 -30.99
C GLU A 8 25.00 7.08 -30.25
N VAL A 9 25.04 7.10 -28.91
CA VAL A 9 24.50 6.03 -28.06
C VAL A 9 23.00 5.83 -28.30
N ILE A 10 22.23 6.92 -28.43
CA ILE A 10 20.78 6.85 -28.74
C ILE A 10 20.54 6.26 -30.13
N VAL A 11 21.30 6.70 -31.13
CA VAL A 11 21.17 6.18 -32.50
C VAL A 11 21.45 4.67 -32.52
N LYS A 12 22.53 4.22 -31.88
CA LYS A 12 22.86 2.79 -31.76
C LYS A 12 21.80 2.01 -31.00
N PHE A 13 21.22 2.58 -29.94
CA PHE A 13 20.11 1.96 -29.22
C PHE A 13 18.88 1.76 -30.11
N LEU A 14 18.52 2.76 -30.91
CA LEU A 14 17.39 2.69 -31.84
C LEU A 14 17.62 1.65 -32.94
N GLU A 15 18.85 1.56 -33.46
CA GLU A 15 19.25 0.55 -34.44
C GLU A 15 19.17 -0.87 -33.86
N ASP A 16 19.73 -1.11 -32.67
CA ASP A 16 19.69 -2.40 -31.96
C ASP A 16 18.26 -2.87 -31.69
N ASN A 17 17.34 -1.92 -31.41
CA ASN A 17 15.98 -2.23 -31.03
C ASN A 17 14.96 -2.14 -32.19
N SER A 18 15.40 -1.77 -33.40
CA SER A 18 14.57 -1.73 -34.60
C SER A 18 13.95 -3.09 -34.95
N LEU A 19 14.61 -4.20 -34.56
CA LEU A 19 14.10 -5.56 -34.72
C LEU A 19 13.23 -6.04 -33.55
N LYS A 20 13.31 -5.37 -32.40
CA LYS A 20 12.70 -5.81 -31.13
C LYS A 20 11.33 -5.19 -30.88
N TYR A 21 11.10 -3.98 -31.40
CA TYR A 21 9.83 -3.28 -31.27
C TYR A 21 9.00 -3.45 -32.54
N HIS A 22 7.68 -3.63 -32.39
CA HIS A 22 6.78 -3.47 -33.52
C HIS A 22 6.84 -2.03 -34.02
N HIS A 23 6.50 -1.79 -35.30
CA HIS A 23 6.61 -0.48 -35.94
C HIS A 23 5.94 0.66 -35.12
N ASP A 24 4.79 0.38 -34.51
CA ASP A 24 4.07 1.35 -33.67
C ASP A 24 4.79 1.64 -32.34
N ASP A 25 5.44 0.65 -31.74
CA ASP A 25 6.23 0.80 -30.52
C ASP A 25 7.53 1.55 -30.78
N LEU A 26 8.19 1.27 -31.91
CA LEU A 26 9.42 1.96 -32.31
C LEU A 26 9.17 3.47 -32.46
N SER A 27 8.00 3.85 -32.98
CA SER A 27 7.58 5.25 -33.08
C SER A 27 7.49 5.93 -31.70
N VAL A 28 7.09 5.19 -30.66
CA VAL A 28 7.04 5.71 -29.28
C VAL A 28 8.44 5.85 -28.70
N VAL A 29 9.31 4.86 -28.93
CA VAL A 29 10.71 4.88 -28.50
C VAL A 29 11.47 6.07 -29.12
N GLU A 30 11.36 6.24 -30.44
CA GLU A 30 11.96 7.38 -31.15
C GLU A 30 11.44 8.71 -30.62
N ARG A 31 10.13 8.83 -30.38
CA ARG A 31 9.56 10.07 -29.84
C ARG A 31 10.02 10.38 -28.42
N LEU A 32 10.20 9.36 -27.58
CA LEU A 32 10.70 9.55 -26.22
C LEU A 32 12.16 10.02 -26.25
N LEU A 33 13.02 9.42 -27.08
CA LEU A 33 14.44 9.74 -27.10
C LEU A 33 14.77 10.99 -27.93
N LEU A 34 14.23 11.08 -29.15
CA LEU A 34 14.58 12.11 -30.13
C LEU A 34 13.57 13.25 -30.23
N GLY A 35 12.34 13.06 -29.74
CA GLY A 35 11.26 14.05 -29.82
C GLY A 35 10.52 14.15 -31.15
N TYR A 36 10.95 13.41 -32.18
CA TYR A 36 10.29 13.35 -33.49
C TYR A 36 10.30 11.92 -34.04
N THR A 37 9.23 11.52 -34.73
CA THR A 37 9.32 10.42 -35.70
C THR A 37 9.82 11.01 -37.02
N ARG A 38 10.59 10.24 -37.79
CA ARG A 38 11.23 10.61 -39.07
C ARG A 38 10.29 11.06 -40.22
N GLY A 39 9.03 11.40 -39.91
CA GLY A 39 8.01 11.91 -40.85
C GLY A 39 6.93 12.82 -40.25
N ALA A 40 6.98 13.17 -38.96
CA ALA A 40 5.91 13.93 -38.29
C ALA A 40 6.31 15.37 -37.92
N ARG A 41 6.66 16.20 -38.92
CA ARG A 41 6.46 17.64 -38.76
C ARG A 41 4.96 17.91 -38.84
N LYS A 42 4.27 17.96 -37.70
CA LYS A 42 2.96 18.61 -37.64
C LYS A 42 3.17 20.07 -38.07
N LYS A 43 2.60 20.46 -39.21
CA LYS A 43 2.51 21.88 -39.64
C LYS A 43 1.95 22.68 -38.46
N GLY A 44 2.81 23.46 -37.79
CA GLY A 44 2.39 24.44 -36.78
C GLY A 44 2.98 24.33 -35.37
N SER A 45 3.67 23.25 -34.98
CA SER A 45 4.38 23.22 -33.67
C SER A 45 5.89 23.11 -33.87
N ASN A 46 6.59 24.25 -33.84
CA ASN A 46 8.06 24.30 -33.89
C ASN A 46 8.73 23.96 -32.55
N GLN A 47 7.96 23.65 -31.50
CA GLN A 47 8.53 23.30 -30.20
C GLN A 47 8.83 21.79 -30.12
N PRO A 48 10.05 21.40 -29.71
CA PRO A 48 10.33 20.02 -29.33
C PRO A 48 9.34 19.58 -28.27
N SER A 49 8.90 18.32 -28.32
CA SER A 49 8.01 17.81 -27.27
C SER A 49 8.71 17.91 -25.90
N GLU A 50 8.09 18.55 -24.92
CA GLU A 50 8.66 18.76 -23.56
C GLU A 50 9.00 17.44 -22.83
N PHE A 51 8.48 16.32 -23.29
CA PHE A 51 8.81 14.99 -22.76
C PHE A 51 9.98 14.33 -23.48
N ALA A 52 10.50 14.88 -24.57
CA ALA A 52 11.57 14.23 -25.32
C ALA A 52 12.90 14.36 -24.56
N PHE A 53 13.63 13.26 -24.45
CA PHE A 53 14.91 13.17 -23.73
C PHE A 53 15.90 14.23 -24.21
N LEU A 54 16.19 14.27 -25.51
CA LEU A 54 17.15 15.25 -26.07
C LEU A 54 16.68 16.71 -26.02
N SER A 55 15.42 16.94 -25.67
CA SER A 55 14.86 18.28 -25.50
C SER A 55 14.87 18.75 -24.04
N GLN A 56 15.33 17.93 -23.10
CA GLN A 56 15.44 18.34 -21.70
C GLN A 56 16.61 19.31 -21.52
N ASP A 57 16.37 20.46 -20.89
CA ASP A 57 17.39 21.51 -20.68
C ASP A 57 18.72 20.95 -20.16
N MET A 58 18.65 19.99 -19.22
CA MET A 58 19.83 19.37 -18.59
C MET A 58 20.72 18.58 -19.56
N ILE A 59 20.18 17.98 -20.63
CA ILE A 59 20.98 17.15 -21.55
C ILE A 59 21.35 17.86 -22.85
N THR A 60 20.64 18.95 -23.21
CA THR A 60 20.90 19.67 -24.47
C THR A 60 22.36 20.15 -24.60
N HIS A 61 23.00 20.50 -23.48
CA HIS A 61 24.40 20.90 -23.43
C HIS A 61 25.40 19.72 -23.52
N PHE A 62 24.95 18.49 -23.27
CA PHE A 62 25.79 17.29 -23.22
C PHE A 62 25.55 16.32 -24.39
N VAL A 63 24.68 16.66 -25.35
CA VAL A 63 24.31 15.77 -26.47
C VAL A 63 25.53 15.24 -27.24
N ASN A 64 26.55 16.10 -27.43
CA ASN A 64 27.80 15.77 -28.13
C ASN A 64 28.97 15.45 -27.17
N SER A 65 28.69 15.26 -25.88
CA SER A 65 29.68 14.86 -24.89
C SER A 65 29.71 13.34 -24.76
N GLU A 66 30.89 12.78 -24.46
CA GLU A 66 31.06 11.34 -24.30
C GLU A 66 30.25 10.80 -23.11
N ILE A 67 29.54 9.68 -23.29
CA ILE A 67 28.72 9.06 -22.25
C ILE A 67 29.54 8.57 -21.03
N ALA A 68 30.85 8.39 -21.20
CA ALA A 68 31.76 7.96 -20.14
C ALA A 68 32.03 9.05 -19.09
N VAL A 69 31.72 10.32 -19.37
CA VAL A 69 31.93 11.43 -18.44
C VAL A 69 30.87 11.40 -17.32
N THR A 70 31.29 11.48 -16.06
CA THR A 70 30.40 11.38 -14.90
C THR A 70 29.29 12.43 -14.90
N ASP A 71 29.61 13.70 -15.15
CA ASP A 71 28.61 14.78 -15.23
C ASP A 71 27.57 14.52 -16.33
N VAL A 72 27.98 13.90 -17.43
CA VAL A 72 27.07 13.50 -18.52
C VAL A 72 26.13 12.40 -18.05
N GLN A 73 26.62 11.42 -17.29
CA GLN A 73 25.79 10.32 -16.75
C GLN A 73 24.74 10.83 -15.77
N GLU A 74 25.10 11.79 -14.91
CA GLU A 74 24.17 12.47 -14.02
C GLU A 74 23.11 13.25 -14.80
N ALA A 75 23.54 14.01 -15.82
CA ALA A 75 22.63 14.75 -16.69
C ALA A 75 21.66 13.80 -17.44
N VAL A 76 22.14 12.63 -17.89
CA VAL A 76 21.30 11.58 -18.50
C VAL A 76 20.26 11.08 -17.50
N ALA A 77 20.66 10.78 -16.26
CA ALA A 77 19.73 10.32 -15.23
C ALA A 77 18.62 11.37 -14.94
N VAL A 78 18.99 12.64 -14.83
CA VAL A 78 18.05 13.75 -14.63
C VAL A 78 17.11 13.93 -15.82
N ALA A 79 17.64 13.87 -17.05
CA ALA A 79 16.85 13.99 -18.27
C ALA A 79 15.88 12.81 -18.49
N ILE A 80 16.27 11.59 -18.12
CA ILE A 80 15.35 10.43 -18.10
C ILE A 80 14.16 10.71 -17.19
N LYS A 81 14.42 11.16 -15.96
CA LYS A 81 13.37 11.48 -14.99
C LYS A 81 12.47 12.61 -15.50
N GLY A 82 13.05 13.70 -15.99
CA GLY A 82 12.31 14.82 -16.58
C GLY A 82 11.40 14.38 -17.73
N SER A 83 11.94 13.59 -18.65
CA SER A 83 11.18 13.01 -19.76
C SER A 83 9.98 12.18 -19.29
N VAL A 84 10.18 11.26 -18.34
CA VAL A 84 9.08 10.44 -17.81
C VAL A 84 8.04 11.29 -17.10
N MET A 85 8.47 12.29 -16.32
CA MET A 85 7.56 13.17 -15.58
C MET A 85 6.67 13.98 -16.52
N SER A 86 7.22 14.48 -17.63
CA SER A 86 6.53 15.25 -18.66
C SER A 86 5.73 14.39 -19.65
N TYR A 87 5.93 13.07 -19.67
CA TYR A 87 5.19 12.17 -20.54
C TYR A 87 3.73 12.01 -20.08
N THR A 88 2.79 12.45 -20.93
CA THR A 88 1.36 12.53 -20.60
C THR A 88 0.57 11.26 -20.92
N ARG A 89 1.16 10.31 -21.63
CA ARG A 89 0.55 9.00 -21.93
C ARG A 89 0.94 7.99 -20.84
N ASP A 90 1.04 6.72 -21.19
CA ASP A 90 1.43 5.68 -20.26
C ASP A 90 2.90 5.82 -19.81
N LYS A 91 3.09 6.29 -18.57
CA LYS A 91 4.40 6.41 -17.95
C LYS A 91 5.08 5.06 -17.73
N SER A 92 4.34 3.96 -17.59
CA SER A 92 4.93 2.62 -17.49
C SER A 92 5.66 2.26 -18.79
N THR A 93 5.09 2.60 -19.95
CA THR A 93 5.77 2.47 -21.25
C THR A 93 7.06 3.30 -21.28
N ALA A 94 7.01 4.58 -20.90
CA ALA A 94 8.20 5.43 -20.91
C ALA A 94 9.31 4.91 -19.96
N VAL A 95 8.95 4.50 -18.74
CA VAL A 95 9.88 3.89 -17.78
C VAL A 95 10.53 2.63 -18.36
N ASN A 96 9.75 1.77 -19.03
CA ASN A 96 10.27 0.54 -19.63
C ASN A 96 11.25 0.82 -20.79
N VAL A 97 10.96 1.83 -21.63
CA VAL A 97 11.87 2.28 -22.70
C VAL A 97 13.19 2.75 -22.10
N TYR A 98 13.17 3.64 -21.11
CA TYR A 98 14.40 4.13 -20.49
C TYR A 98 15.16 3.06 -19.71
N ARG A 99 14.46 2.09 -19.10
CA ARG A 99 15.10 0.94 -18.47
C ARG A 99 15.84 0.09 -19.50
N ASN A 100 15.28 -0.09 -20.69
CA ASN A 100 15.97 -0.78 -21.79
C ASN A 100 17.17 0.04 -22.30
N PHE A 101 17.03 1.36 -22.42
CA PHE A 101 18.11 2.24 -22.81
C PHE A 101 19.30 2.20 -21.83
N VAL A 102 19.04 2.29 -20.53
CA VAL A 102 20.09 2.19 -19.50
C VAL A 102 20.75 0.80 -19.48
N ARG A 103 19.97 -0.27 -19.66
CA ARG A 103 20.54 -1.63 -19.81
C ARG A 103 21.42 -1.76 -21.05
N PHE A 104 21.03 -1.14 -22.16
CA PHE A 104 21.85 -1.09 -23.37
C PHE A 104 23.17 -0.36 -23.09
N ILE A 105 23.13 0.80 -22.42
CA ILE A 105 24.34 1.54 -22.03
C ILE A 105 25.27 0.67 -21.17
N LYS A 106 24.71 0.00 -20.16
CA LYS A 106 25.46 -0.91 -19.31
C LYS A 106 26.09 -2.06 -20.09
N ARG A 107 25.35 -2.67 -21.02
CA ARG A 107 25.82 -3.81 -21.81
C ARG A 107 26.94 -3.43 -22.78
N GLU A 108 26.71 -2.39 -23.57
CA GLU A 108 27.63 -1.99 -24.65
C GLU A 108 28.84 -1.20 -24.14
N TYR A 109 28.66 -0.38 -23.11
CA TYR A 109 29.70 0.56 -22.65
C TYR A 109 30.23 0.24 -21.25
N GLN A 110 29.65 -0.74 -20.54
CA GLN A 110 29.99 -1.06 -19.15
C GLN A 110 29.82 0.14 -18.20
N ILE A 111 28.86 1.03 -18.50
CA ILE A 111 28.54 2.23 -17.73
C ILE A 111 27.23 2.04 -16.97
N ASP A 112 27.24 2.34 -15.68
CA ASP A 112 26.06 2.36 -14.83
C ASP A 112 25.53 3.80 -14.68
N ILE A 113 24.44 4.12 -15.38
CA ILE A 113 23.75 5.40 -15.23
C ILE A 113 23.08 5.44 -13.84
N PRO A 114 23.30 6.48 -13.02
CA PRO A 114 22.83 6.55 -11.63
C PRO A 114 21.34 6.91 -11.55
N VAL A 115 20.47 6.08 -12.12
CA VAL A 115 19.02 6.30 -12.15
C VAL A 115 18.27 5.17 -11.44
N ILE A 116 17.42 5.56 -10.49
CA ILE A 116 16.52 4.65 -9.76
C ILE A 116 15.11 4.82 -10.33
N PHE A 117 14.69 3.88 -11.16
CA PHE A 117 13.37 3.94 -11.78
C PHE A 117 12.22 3.76 -10.76
N PRO A 118 11.09 4.44 -10.96
CA PRO A 118 9.91 4.25 -10.13
C PRO A 118 9.30 2.87 -10.41
N PRO A 119 8.49 2.34 -9.47
CA PRO A 119 7.65 1.19 -9.75
C PRO A 119 6.69 1.51 -10.93
N THR A 120 6.41 0.49 -11.74
CA THR A 120 5.45 0.57 -12.84
C THR A 120 4.14 -0.09 -12.42
N PHE A 121 3.02 0.50 -12.83
CA PHE A 121 1.69 0.03 -12.48
C PHE A 121 0.91 -0.31 -13.75
N SER A 122 0.18 -1.42 -13.72
CA SER A 122 -0.75 -1.83 -14.80
C SER A 122 -2.03 -1.01 -14.82
N SER A 123 -2.38 -0.40 -13.68
CA SER A 123 -3.61 0.37 -13.54
C SER A 123 -3.44 1.51 -12.54
N GLU A 124 -4.36 2.47 -12.59
CA GLU A 124 -4.53 3.47 -11.54
C GLU A 124 -4.79 2.82 -10.17
N PHE A 125 -5.55 1.72 -10.16
CA PHE A 125 -5.87 0.99 -8.94
C PHE A 125 -4.61 0.44 -8.26
N ASP A 126 -3.71 -0.21 -9.00
CA ASP A 126 -2.45 -0.74 -8.46
C ASP A 126 -1.58 0.37 -7.86
N ARG A 127 -1.56 1.53 -8.55
CA ARG A 127 -0.86 2.73 -8.06
C ARG A 127 -1.48 3.25 -6.76
N GLN A 128 -2.80 3.32 -6.68
CA GLN A 128 -3.51 3.71 -5.45
C GLN A 128 -3.21 2.75 -4.30
N MET A 129 -3.21 1.43 -4.55
CA MET A 129 -2.88 0.43 -3.52
C MET A 129 -1.44 0.56 -3.04
N TYR A 130 -0.51 0.89 -3.94
CA TYR A 130 0.87 1.20 -3.58
C TYR A 130 0.96 2.47 -2.72
N ILE A 131 0.25 3.53 -3.11
CA ILE A 131 0.17 4.77 -2.32
C ILE A 131 -0.35 4.47 -0.91
N VAL A 132 -1.44 3.73 -0.75
CA VAL A 132 -1.97 3.37 0.59
C VAL A 132 -0.89 2.74 1.47
N LYS A 133 -0.11 1.78 0.93
CA LYS A 133 0.96 1.11 1.67
C LYS A 133 2.10 2.05 2.08
N GLU A 134 2.51 2.95 1.19
CA GLU A 134 3.55 3.94 1.50
C GLU A 134 3.11 4.89 2.62
N LEU A 135 1.83 5.23 2.68
CA LEU A 135 1.29 6.16 3.66
C LEU A 135 1.19 5.61 5.10
N HIS A 136 1.48 4.32 5.30
CA HIS A 136 1.55 3.73 6.64
C HIS A 136 2.75 4.25 7.44
N GLU A 137 3.80 4.73 6.79
CA GLU A 137 4.96 5.31 7.46
C GLU A 137 4.85 6.84 7.55
N LYS A 138 5.15 7.39 8.72
CA LYS A 138 5.15 8.83 8.96
C LYS A 138 6.16 9.55 8.06
N GLY A 139 5.79 10.77 7.62
CA GLY A 139 6.67 11.63 6.80
C GLY A 139 6.61 11.37 5.29
N ARG A 140 5.88 10.35 4.82
CA ARG A 140 5.74 10.02 3.38
C ARG A 140 4.61 10.81 2.69
N GLY A 141 4.72 12.14 2.70
CA GLY A 141 3.75 13.05 2.07
C GLY A 141 3.82 13.11 0.53
N ILE A 142 3.11 14.08 -0.06
CA ILE A 142 3.01 14.26 -1.52
C ILE A 142 4.40 14.44 -2.17
N ALA A 143 5.28 15.24 -1.57
CA ALA A 143 6.63 15.46 -2.09
C ALA A 143 7.46 14.17 -2.17
N TYR A 144 7.34 13.30 -1.16
CA TYR A 144 7.97 11.99 -1.17
C TYR A 144 7.40 11.11 -2.28
N LEU A 145 6.07 11.05 -2.42
CA LEU A 145 5.41 10.24 -3.44
C LEU A 145 5.74 10.72 -4.86
N LYS A 146 5.85 12.04 -5.09
CA LYS A 146 6.29 12.63 -6.36
C LYS A 146 7.67 12.12 -6.75
N GLU A 147 8.61 12.18 -5.81
CA GLU A 147 9.98 11.73 -6.03
C GLU A 147 10.05 10.22 -6.26
N LYS A 148 9.27 9.46 -5.50
CA LYS A 148 9.25 7.99 -5.56
C LYS A 148 8.58 7.44 -6.83
N LEU A 149 7.53 8.10 -7.31
CA LEU A 149 6.65 7.58 -8.38
C LEU A 149 6.81 8.33 -9.72
N TRP A 150 7.52 9.46 -9.75
CA TRP A 150 7.69 10.32 -10.94
C TRP A 150 6.36 10.76 -11.58
N ILE A 151 5.37 11.05 -10.74
CA ILE A 151 4.07 11.59 -11.12
C ILE A 151 3.90 13.00 -10.57
N SER A 152 2.96 13.75 -11.14
CA SER A 152 2.72 15.13 -10.70
C SER A 152 2.01 15.19 -9.35
N ASP A 153 2.21 16.29 -8.62
CA ASP A 153 1.49 16.56 -7.36
C ASP A 153 -0.02 16.50 -7.56
N ARG A 154 -0.50 16.98 -8.72
CA ARG A 154 -1.91 16.90 -9.12
C ARG A 154 -2.42 15.46 -9.21
N THR A 155 -1.66 14.57 -9.85
CA THR A 155 -2.05 13.15 -9.96
C THR A 155 -2.11 12.47 -8.59
N ILE A 156 -1.17 12.80 -7.71
CA ILE A 156 -1.16 12.27 -6.33
C ILE A 156 -2.39 12.77 -5.58
N GLU A 157 -2.69 14.07 -5.62
CA GLU A 157 -3.88 14.62 -4.96
C GLU A 157 -5.18 14.03 -5.53
N GLU A 158 -5.27 13.81 -6.84
CA GLU A 158 -6.41 13.13 -7.46
C GLU A 158 -6.58 11.70 -6.94
N ASP A 159 -5.49 10.93 -6.82
CA ASP A 159 -5.50 9.58 -6.24
C ASP A 159 -5.90 9.60 -4.75
N LEU A 160 -5.34 10.52 -3.96
CA LEU A 160 -5.67 10.68 -2.54
C LEU A 160 -7.13 11.05 -2.34
N ASN A 161 -7.69 11.92 -3.17
CA ASN A 161 -9.10 12.30 -3.08
C ASN A 161 -10.02 11.12 -3.43
N LYS A 162 -9.67 10.31 -4.43
CA LYS A 162 -10.44 9.08 -4.74
C LYS A 162 -10.45 8.09 -3.57
N LEU A 163 -9.32 7.95 -2.88
CA LEU A 163 -9.16 7.10 -1.70
C LEU A 163 -9.89 7.65 -0.45
N ARG A 164 -9.97 8.98 -0.29
CA ARG A 164 -10.72 9.63 0.82
C ARG A 164 -12.23 9.53 0.65
N ASP A 165 -12.71 9.74 -0.58
CA ASP A 165 -14.14 9.77 -0.88
C ASP A 165 -14.76 8.37 -1.00
N GLY A 166 -13.97 7.30 -0.83
CA GLY A 166 -14.41 5.92 -1.02
C GLY A 166 -14.81 5.60 -2.46
N ARG A 167 -14.26 6.35 -3.42
CA ARG A 167 -14.48 6.13 -4.87
C ARG A 167 -13.64 4.97 -5.39
N THR A 168 -12.61 4.58 -4.66
CA THR A 168 -11.84 3.36 -4.90
C THR A 168 -12.51 2.19 -4.18
N SER A 169 -12.91 1.16 -4.92
CA SER A 169 -13.52 -0.04 -4.37
C SER A 169 -13.04 -1.31 -5.05
N ILE A 170 -13.14 -2.43 -4.34
CA ILE A 170 -12.88 -3.79 -4.86
C ILE A 170 -14.18 -4.56 -4.70
N MET A 171 -14.75 -5.07 -5.79
CA MET A 171 -15.98 -5.88 -5.74
C MET A 171 -17.11 -5.20 -4.94
N GLY A 172 -17.25 -3.87 -5.07
CA GLY A 172 -18.27 -3.07 -4.37
C GLY A 172 -17.86 -2.59 -2.97
N GLN A 173 -16.71 -3.03 -2.47
CA GLN A 173 -16.23 -2.72 -1.13
C GLN A 173 -15.28 -1.53 -1.14
N LYS A 174 -15.67 -0.45 -0.47
CA LYS A 174 -14.94 0.82 -0.48
C LYS A 174 -13.66 0.75 0.35
N ILE A 175 -12.58 1.32 -0.20
CA ILE A 175 -11.35 1.60 0.54
C ILE A 175 -11.44 3.06 1.00
N LEU A 176 -11.48 3.26 2.31
CA LEU A 176 -11.56 4.58 2.94
C LEU A 176 -10.30 4.84 3.75
N ILE A 177 -9.59 5.91 3.42
CA ILE A 177 -8.46 6.37 4.22
C ILE A 177 -8.88 7.61 5.00
N ASN A 178 -9.00 7.46 6.33
CA ASN A 178 -9.34 8.54 7.25
C ASN A 178 -8.09 9.28 7.75
N GLY A 179 -8.27 10.57 8.06
CA GLY A 179 -7.29 11.41 8.73
C GLY A 179 -6.30 12.03 7.76
N VAL A 180 -6.55 13.28 7.37
CA VAL A 180 -5.53 14.19 6.81
C VAL A 180 -5.61 15.45 7.65
N GLU A 181 -4.96 15.42 8.81
CA GLU A 181 -4.71 16.65 9.54
C GLU A 181 -3.57 17.36 8.83
N ARG A 182 -3.89 18.44 8.11
CA ARG A 182 -2.89 19.39 7.61
C ARG A 182 -2.42 20.22 8.81
N ASP A 183 -1.49 19.68 9.60
CA ASP A 183 -0.64 20.55 10.42
C ASP A 183 0.73 20.67 9.74
N LYS A 184 1.11 21.89 9.37
CA LYS A 184 2.40 22.23 8.74
C LYS A 184 2.80 21.39 7.50
N GLY A 185 1.85 20.97 6.69
CA GLY A 185 2.12 20.28 5.41
C GLY A 185 2.46 18.80 5.54
N VAL A 186 2.38 18.22 6.74
CA VAL A 186 2.46 16.78 6.95
C VAL A 186 1.06 16.21 6.76
N VAL A 187 0.92 15.22 5.89
CA VAL A 187 -0.31 14.45 5.76
C VAL A 187 -0.12 13.19 6.61
N GLU A 188 -0.67 13.17 7.81
CA GLU A 188 -0.67 11.98 8.66
C GLU A 188 -1.96 11.18 8.44
N PHE A 189 -1.83 9.99 7.85
CA PHE A 189 -2.94 9.08 7.63
C PHE A 189 -3.23 8.28 8.90
N LYS A 190 -4.43 8.45 9.48
CA LYS A 190 -4.86 7.73 10.68
C LYS A 190 -5.28 6.28 10.37
N SER A 191 -5.57 5.98 9.11
CA SER A 191 -6.04 4.67 8.67
C SER A 191 -4.92 3.83 8.03
N THR A 192 -4.49 2.76 8.72
CA THR A 192 -3.51 1.79 8.20
C THR A 192 -4.22 0.67 7.43
N VAL A 193 -4.96 1.02 6.37
CA VAL A 193 -5.65 0.02 5.54
C VAL A 193 -4.62 -0.83 4.82
N HIS A 194 -4.59 -2.14 5.09
CA HIS A 194 -3.72 -3.06 4.36
C HIS A 194 -4.50 -3.77 3.25
N PRO A 195 -4.32 -3.41 1.97
CA PRO A 195 -4.99 -4.09 0.87
C PRO A 195 -4.31 -5.46 0.65
N ILE A 196 -4.94 -6.52 1.16
CA ILE A 196 -4.52 -7.92 1.01
C ILE A 196 -5.52 -8.62 0.09
N PHE A 197 -5.04 -9.16 -1.04
CA PHE A 197 -5.84 -9.91 -2.00
C PHE A 197 -5.43 -11.37 -1.97
N LEU A 198 -6.37 -12.26 -1.68
CA LEU A 198 -6.13 -13.70 -1.65
C LEU A 198 -7.10 -14.40 -2.60
N ALA A 199 -6.57 -14.99 -3.68
CA ALA A 199 -7.34 -15.84 -4.58
C ALA A 199 -7.36 -17.29 -4.06
N LEU A 200 -8.08 -17.51 -2.95
CA LEU A 200 -8.15 -18.81 -2.29
C LEU A 200 -9.09 -19.76 -3.04
N ASN A 201 -8.70 -21.03 -3.14
CA ASN A 201 -9.64 -22.07 -3.52
C ASN A 201 -10.65 -22.34 -2.39
N LEU A 202 -11.76 -23.02 -2.70
CA LEU A 202 -12.84 -23.19 -1.73
C LEU A 202 -12.41 -23.93 -0.45
N THR A 203 -11.51 -24.91 -0.56
CA THR A 203 -10.97 -25.63 0.60
C THR A 203 -10.16 -24.70 1.50
N GLN A 204 -9.32 -23.85 0.93
CA GLN A 204 -8.56 -22.83 1.68
C GLN A 204 -9.50 -21.85 2.38
N VAL A 205 -10.58 -21.41 1.72
CA VAL A 205 -11.61 -20.56 2.33
C VAL A 205 -12.23 -21.25 3.56
N VAL A 206 -12.64 -22.51 3.45
CA VAL A 206 -13.20 -23.27 4.57
C VAL A 206 -12.21 -23.36 5.74
N MET A 207 -10.93 -23.66 5.47
CA MET A 207 -9.91 -23.74 6.51
C MET A 207 -9.66 -22.40 7.21
N VAL A 208 -9.60 -21.30 6.45
CA VAL A 208 -9.44 -19.96 7.04
C VAL A 208 -10.64 -19.60 7.93
N LEU A 209 -11.87 -19.85 7.46
CA LEU A 209 -13.08 -19.58 8.24
C LEU A 209 -13.16 -20.44 9.51
N GLN A 210 -12.73 -21.70 9.47
CA GLN A 210 -12.66 -22.54 10.68
C GLN A 210 -11.56 -22.08 11.65
N GLY A 211 -10.40 -21.66 11.15
CA GLY A 211 -9.35 -21.07 11.97
C GLY A 211 -9.82 -19.81 12.69
N LEU A 212 -10.51 -18.91 11.97
CA LEU A 212 -11.10 -17.69 12.53
C LEU A 212 -12.18 -18.01 13.57
N ARG A 213 -13.03 -19.02 13.31
CA ARG A 213 -14.01 -19.49 14.30
C ARG A 213 -13.34 -20.00 15.58
N HIS A 214 -12.23 -20.73 15.46
CA HIS A 214 -11.48 -21.20 16.63
C HIS A 214 -10.88 -20.03 17.41
N MET A 215 -10.25 -19.08 16.72
CA MET A 215 -9.70 -17.86 17.36
C MET A 215 -10.79 -17.03 18.03
N ALA A 216 -12.01 -17.01 17.47
CA ALA A 216 -13.13 -16.26 18.03
C ALA A 216 -13.61 -16.76 19.41
N LYS A 217 -13.14 -17.92 19.88
CA LYS A 217 -13.40 -18.42 21.23
C LYS A 217 -12.62 -17.67 22.30
N ASN A 218 -11.51 -17.04 21.94
CA ASN A 218 -10.71 -16.25 22.86
C ASN A 218 -11.20 -14.80 22.81
N ASP A 219 -11.61 -14.26 23.96
CA ASP A 219 -12.28 -12.96 24.01
C ASP A 219 -11.40 -11.79 23.58
N ALA A 220 -10.06 -11.90 23.68
CA ALA A 220 -9.16 -10.87 23.14
C ALA A 220 -9.14 -10.85 21.59
N TYR A 221 -9.30 -12.01 20.94
CA TYR A 221 -9.27 -12.13 19.48
C TYR A 221 -10.65 -12.02 18.82
N LYS A 222 -11.71 -12.22 19.60
CA LYS A 222 -13.07 -12.46 19.13
C LYS A 222 -13.56 -11.51 18.05
N GLU A 223 -13.60 -10.21 18.33
CA GLU A 223 -14.15 -9.24 17.37
C GLU A 223 -13.28 -9.14 16.12
N TYR A 224 -11.95 -9.19 16.24
CA TYR A 224 -11.05 -9.20 15.09
C TYR A 224 -11.30 -10.43 14.20
N ALA A 225 -11.39 -11.62 14.81
CA ALA A 225 -11.59 -12.87 14.09
C ALA A 225 -12.97 -12.95 13.41
N VAL A 226 -14.03 -12.56 14.13
CA VAL A 226 -15.39 -12.53 13.60
C VAL A 226 -15.52 -11.56 12.44
N ARG A 227 -14.90 -10.37 12.52
CA ARG A 227 -14.95 -9.37 11.45
C ARG A 227 -14.24 -9.83 10.19
N VAL A 228 -13.03 -10.36 10.33
CA VAL A 228 -12.31 -10.91 9.18
C VAL A 228 -13.10 -12.07 8.56
N ALA A 229 -13.71 -12.93 9.36
CA ALA A 229 -14.55 -14.02 8.86
C ALA A 229 -15.78 -13.50 8.10
N ALA A 230 -16.47 -12.49 8.64
CA ALA A 230 -17.65 -11.90 8.01
C ALA A 230 -17.28 -11.25 6.66
N ASN A 231 -16.16 -10.52 6.61
CA ASN A 231 -15.64 -9.94 5.37
C ASN A 231 -15.39 -11.01 4.31
N ILE A 232 -14.67 -12.08 4.65
CA ILE A 232 -14.41 -13.20 3.73
C ILE A 232 -15.72 -13.82 3.26
N TRP A 233 -16.66 -14.10 4.18
CA TRP A 233 -17.95 -14.73 3.84
C TRP A 233 -18.78 -13.88 2.87
N ASN A 234 -18.79 -12.56 3.07
CA ASN A 234 -19.54 -11.62 2.25
C ASN A 234 -18.94 -11.44 0.85
N GLU A 235 -17.64 -11.68 0.67
CA GLU A 235 -16.98 -11.68 -0.65
C GLU A 235 -17.24 -12.96 -1.46
N LEU A 236 -17.71 -14.04 -0.83
CA LEU A 236 -18.01 -15.29 -1.54
C LEU A 236 -19.23 -15.15 -2.44
N SER A 237 -19.17 -15.83 -3.59
CA SER A 237 -20.34 -16.02 -4.45
C SER A 237 -21.38 -16.95 -3.81
N ASP A 238 -22.63 -16.85 -4.23
CA ASP A 238 -23.70 -17.74 -3.75
C ASP A 238 -23.36 -19.22 -4.02
N TYR A 239 -22.66 -19.51 -5.11
CA TYR A 239 -22.17 -20.86 -5.40
C TYR A 239 -21.21 -21.35 -4.32
N ALA A 240 -20.23 -20.53 -3.94
CA ALA A 240 -19.25 -20.88 -2.92
C ALA A 240 -19.91 -21.06 -1.56
N ARG A 241 -20.80 -20.15 -1.14
CA ARG A 241 -21.54 -20.28 0.13
C ARG A 241 -22.37 -21.57 0.20
N ARG A 242 -23.19 -21.84 -0.82
CA ARG A 242 -23.96 -23.10 -0.92
C ARG A 242 -23.07 -24.33 -0.85
N ARG A 243 -21.90 -24.30 -1.53
CA ARG A 243 -20.99 -25.43 -1.54
C ARG A 243 -20.36 -25.65 -0.16
N ILE A 244 -20.02 -24.59 0.57
CA ILE A 244 -19.52 -24.67 1.95
C ILE A 244 -20.60 -25.24 2.87
N GLU A 245 -21.83 -24.76 2.78
CA GLU A 245 -22.96 -25.28 3.58
C GLU A 245 -23.18 -26.78 3.34
N GLN A 246 -23.18 -27.22 2.07
CA GLN A 246 -23.32 -28.65 1.73
C GLN A 246 -22.24 -29.54 2.31
N VAL A 247 -20.98 -29.07 2.34
CA VAL A 247 -19.87 -29.86 2.89
C VAL A 247 -19.73 -29.69 4.40
N SER A 248 -20.44 -28.74 5.01
CA SER A 248 -20.38 -28.50 6.46
C SER A 248 -20.91 -29.71 7.22
N ASP A 249 -21.98 -30.34 6.74
CA ASP A 249 -22.51 -31.58 7.32
C ASP A 249 -21.47 -32.72 7.26
N ILE A 250 -20.78 -32.85 6.13
CA ILE A 250 -19.74 -33.88 5.93
C ILE A 250 -18.54 -33.64 6.85
N LEU A 251 -18.16 -32.39 7.04
CA LEU A 251 -17.00 -31.97 7.83
C LEU A 251 -17.33 -31.72 9.30
N SER A 252 -18.56 -31.99 9.74
CA SER A 252 -19.05 -31.69 11.10
C SER A 252 -18.80 -30.22 11.51
N ILE A 253 -18.95 -29.31 10.54
CA ILE A 253 -18.82 -27.88 10.74
C ILE A 253 -20.18 -27.32 11.18
N ASP A 254 -20.14 -26.46 12.19
CA ASP A 254 -21.31 -25.77 12.70
C ASP A 254 -21.82 -24.71 11.72
N ILE A 255 -22.97 -24.97 11.11
CA ILE A 255 -23.62 -24.08 10.14
C ILE A 255 -24.09 -22.78 10.79
N SER A 256 -24.38 -22.76 12.11
CA SER A 256 -24.87 -21.56 12.78
C SER A 256 -23.85 -20.41 12.74
N TRP A 257 -22.56 -20.74 12.73
CA TRP A 257 -21.47 -19.78 12.54
C TRP A 257 -21.61 -19.00 11.23
N TYR A 258 -21.81 -19.69 10.10
CA TYR A 258 -21.90 -19.02 8.80
C TYR A 258 -23.15 -18.14 8.68
N ARG A 259 -24.26 -18.57 9.30
CA ARG A 259 -25.48 -17.74 9.39
C ARG A 259 -25.23 -16.47 10.20
N GLU A 260 -24.47 -16.54 11.29
CA GLU A 260 -24.09 -15.36 12.06
C GLU A 260 -23.28 -14.38 11.21
N LEU A 261 -22.31 -14.87 10.43
CA LEU A 261 -21.47 -14.03 9.56
C LEU A 261 -22.30 -13.25 8.54
N GLU A 262 -23.34 -13.86 7.97
CA GLU A 262 -24.24 -13.22 7.01
C GLU A 262 -25.02 -12.04 7.61
N HIS A 263 -25.39 -12.13 8.90
CA HIS A 263 -26.09 -11.05 9.61
C HIS A 263 -25.17 -9.90 10.01
N ARG A 264 -23.84 -10.12 10.01
CA ARG A 264 -22.83 -9.09 10.31
C ARG A 264 -22.42 -8.26 9.08
N ASN A 265 -23.19 -8.32 7.99
CA ASN A 265 -22.96 -7.53 6.80
C ASN A 265 -22.98 -6.02 7.11
N ARG A 266 -21.87 -5.32 6.86
CA ARG A 266 -21.70 -3.87 7.04
C ARG A 266 -21.33 -3.22 5.71
N GLU A 267 -21.58 -1.92 5.61
CA GLU A 267 -21.21 -1.09 4.45
C GLU A 267 -19.67 -0.86 4.36
N GLY A 268 -18.88 -1.92 4.19
CA GLY A 268 -17.44 -1.85 3.92
C GLY A 268 -16.61 -3.02 4.46
N LEU A 269 -15.47 -3.32 3.82
CA LEU A 269 -14.50 -4.34 4.25
C LEU A 269 -13.55 -3.86 5.37
N PHE A 270 -13.40 -2.55 5.54
CA PHE A 270 -12.44 -2.02 6.48
C PHE A 270 -13.15 -1.63 7.78
N SER A 271 -12.61 -2.11 8.90
CA SER A 271 -12.88 -1.58 10.23
C SER A 271 -11.57 -1.05 10.80
N THR A 272 -11.60 0.17 11.32
CA THR A 272 -10.53 0.76 12.12
C THR A 272 -10.27 -0.07 13.37
N GLU A 273 -9.10 0.13 14.00
CA GLU A 273 -8.80 -0.50 15.29
C GLU A 273 -9.87 -0.14 16.33
N ILE A 274 -10.29 1.12 16.37
CA ILE A 274 -11.36 1.61 17.25
C ILE A 274 -12.65 0.85 16.98
N GLU A 275 -13.05 0.70 15.72
CA GLU A 275 -14.27 -0.03 15.38
C GLU A 275 -14.19 -1.49 15.81
N CYS A 276 -13.01 -2.13 15.75
CA CYS A 276 -12.76 -3.50 16.21
C CYS A 276 -12.55 -3.63 17.72
N SER A 277 -12.48 -2.51 18.42
CA SER A 277 -12.25 -2.41 19.85
C SER A 277 -13.58 -2.12 20.56
N TYR A 278 -13.77 -2.66 21.76
CA TYR A 278 -14.86 -2.31 22.65
C TYR A 278 -14.35 -2.20 24.09
N ALA A 279 -14.77 -1.15 24.78
CA ALA A 279 -14.26 -0.80 26.10
C ALA A 279 -14.50 -1.88 27.16
N ILE A 280 -15.56 -2.67 27.01
CA ILE A 280 -16.00 -3.66 27.99
C ILE A 280 -15.19 -4.96 27.84
N GLY A 281 -14.68 -5.50 28.94
CA GLY A 281 -13.92 -6.75 28.96
C GLY A 281 -12.55 -6.64 28.28
N SER A 282 -12.13 -7.74 27.65
CA SER A 282 -10.80 -7.88 27.03
C SER A 282 -10.69 -7.30 25.61
N GLY A 283 -11.76 -6.74 25.05
CA GLY A 283 -11.85 -6.38 23.63
C GLY A 283 -10.79 -5.38 23.14
N ASN A 284 -10.29 -4.54 24.04
CA ASN A 284 -9.30 -3.52 23.72
C ASN A 284 -7.86 -3.93 24.03
N VAL A 285 -7.64 -5.05 24.73
CA VAL A 285 -6.32 -5.45 25.24
C VAL A 285 -5.27 -5.47 24.14
N LEU A 286 -5.61 -6.03 22.99
CA LEU A 286 -4.66 -6.16 21.87
C LEU A 286 -4.33 -4.82 21.22
N ASP A 287 -5.27 -3.87 21.16
CA ASP A 287 -5.00 -2.53 20.64
C ASP A 287 -3.98 -1.81 21.54
N TYR A 288 -4.22 -1.78 22.86
CA TYR A 288 -3.32 -1.14 23.82
C TYR A 288 -1.95 -1.83 23.88
N LEU A 289 -1.92 -3.17 23.87
CA LEU A 289 -0.68 -3.94 23.85
C LEU A 289 0.14 -3.68 22.58
N LYS A 290 -0.48 -3.81 21.40
CA LYS A 290 0.19 -3.65 20.10
C LYS A 290 0.79 -2.26 19.96
N ASN A 291 0.03 -1.24 20.34
CA ASN A 291 0.41 0.16 20.13
C ASN A 291 1.17 0.76 21.32
N GLY A 292 1.36 0.02 22.42
CA GLY A 292 2.04 0.51 23.62
C GLY A 292 1.37 1.75 24.24
N LYS A 293 0.04 1.87 24.08
CA LYS A 293 -0.75 3.00 24.56
C LYS A 293 -0.92 2.90 26.08
N GLU A 294 -0.89 4.04 26.75
CA GLU A 294 -1.31 4.13 28.15
C GLU A 294 -2.82 3.90 28.27
N CYS A 295 -3.25 3.22 29.32
CA CYS A 295 -4.64 2.88 29.55
C CYS A 295 -5.04 2.91 31.04
N VAL A 296 -6.34 2.78 31.25
CA VAL A 296 -6.95 2.52 32.55
C VAL A 296 -7.65 1.16 32.48
N ILE A 297 -7.45 0.33 33.49
CA ILE A 297 -7.98 -1.04 33.55
C ILE A 297 -8.85 -1.18 34.80
N GLU A 298 -10.13 -1.52 34.60
CA GLU A 298 -11.02 -1.99 35.66
C GLU A 298 -11.07 -3.52 35.64
N TYR A 299 -10.81 -4.14 36.78
CA TYR A 299 -10.84 -5.60 36.93
C TYR A 299 -11.39 -6.03 38.29
N GLU A 300 -11.94 -7.24 38.35
CA GLU A 300 -12.35 -7.90 39.58
C GLU A 300 -11.15 -8.63 40.20
N ASN A 301 -10.79 -8.29 41.44
CA ASN A 301 -9.69 -8.95 42.13
C ASN A 301 -10.11 -10.32 42.71
N ASN A 302 -9.16 -11.07 43.28
CA ASN A 302 -9.40 -12.38 43.90
C ASN A 302 -10.42 -12.39 45.05
N GLN A 303 -10.84 -11.21 45.55
CA GLN A 303 -11.84 -11.05 46.60
C GLN A 303 -13.21 -10.64 46.04
N GLY A 304 -13.39 -10.59 44.72
CA GLY A 304 -14.63 -10.16 44.08
C GLY A 304 -14.86 -8.65 44.14
N LYS A 305 -13.80 -7.85 44.35
CA LYS A 305 -13.89 -6.39 44.43
C LYS A 305 -13.34 -5.77 43.14
N ASN A 306 -14.08 -4.82 42.59
CA ASN A 306 -13.62 -4.00 41.47
C ASN A 306 -12.45 -3.12 41.91
N VAL A 307 -11.37 -3.16 41.13
CA VAL A 307 -10.16 -2.37 41.29
C VAL A 307 -9.91 -1.64 39.97
N ILE A 308 -9.49 -0.38 40.07
CA ILE A 308 -9.13 0.45 38.92
C ILE A 308 -7.64 0.74 39.00
N LEU A 309 -6.91 0.40 37.94
CA LEU A 309 -5.51 0.76 37.74
C LEU A 309 -5.42 1.88 36.71
N THR A 310 -4.78 2.98 37.05
CA THR A 310 -4.53 4.13 36.17
C THR A 310 -3.08 4.15 35.70
N GLY A 311 -2.81 4.80 34.57
CA GLY A 311 -1.44 4.91 34.04
C GLY A 311 -0.81 3.57 33.67
N CYS A 312 -1.64 2.65 33.18
CA CYS A 312 -1.24 1.29 32.85
C CYS A 312 -0.59 1.23 31.48
N ILE A 313 0.43 0.38 31.35
CA ILE A 313 0.93 -0.07 30.05
C ILE A 313 0.90 -1.60 30.02
N ILE A 314 0.12 -2.18 29.10
CA ILE A 314 0.09 -3.61 28.87
C ILE A 314 1.40 -4.02 28.17
N LYS A 315 2.16 -4.93 28.78
CA LYS A 315 3.49 -5.36 28.30
C LYS A 315 3.48 -6.69 27.59
N ASN A 316 2.57 -7.59 27.97
CA ASN A 316 2.50 -8.93 27.43
C ASN A 316 1.08 -9.50 27.50
N TYR A 317 0.79 -10.46 26.62
CA TYR A 317 -0.40 -11.28 26.65
C TYR A 317 -0.03 -12.74 26.43
N ASN A 318 -0.40 -13.60 27.38
CA ASN A 318 -0.26 -15.05 27.28
C ASN A 318 -1.58 -15.67 26.85
N SER A 319 -1.67 -16.08 25.59
CA SER A 319 -2.90 -16.70 25.05
C SER A 319 -3.19 -18.09 25.59
N SER A 320 -2.22 -18.78 26.20
CA SER A 320 -2.44 -20.11 26.77
C SER A 320 -3.04 -20.04 28.17
N THR A 321 -2.71 -19.01 28.95
CA THR A 321 -3.28 -18.78 30.29
C THR A 321 -4.36 -17.70 30.29
N GLU A 322 -4.56 -17.02 29.16
CA GLU A 322 -5.47 -15.87 29.01
C GLU A 322 -5.18 -14.78 30.05
N GLU A 323 -3.90 -14.44 30.20
CA GLU A 323 -3.41 -13.46 31.17
C GLU A 323 -2.65 -12.32 30.49
N ILE A 324 -2.81 -11.11 31.01
CA ILE A 324 -2.03 -9.94 30.62
C ILE A 324 -1.06 -9.54 31.72
N THR A 325 0.11 -9.07 31.30
CA THR A 325 1.08 -8.43 32.19
C THR A 325 0.97 -6.92 32.03
N VAL A 326 0.67 -6.22 33.12
CA VAL A 326 0.44 -4.77 33.15
C VAL A 326 1.49 -4.12 34.05
N CYS A 327 2.09 -3.03 33.59
CA CYS A 327 2.92 -2.16 34.43
C CYS A 327 2.13 -0.90 34.79
N ALA A 328 2.00 -0.60 36.08
CA ALA A 328 1.36 0.62 36.58
C ALA A 328 2.16 1.13 37.79
N GLU A 329 2.49 2.43 37.81
CA GLU A 329 3.25 3.08 38.89
C GLU A 329 4.60 2.39 39.26
N GLY A 330 5.21 1.68 38.30
CA GLY A 330 6.45 0.92 38.52
C GLY A 330 6.26 -0.49 39.08
N GLU A 331 5.03 -0.88 39.40
CA GLU A 331 4.67 -2.24 39.80
C GLU A 331 4.18 -3.06 38.60
N THR A 332 4.31 -4.39 38.71
CA THR A 332 3.86 -5.33 37.68
C THR A 332 2.70 -6.17 38.21
N TYR A 333 1.62 -6.19 37.44
CA TYR A 333 0.39 -6.94 37.72
C TYR A 333 0.20 -8.03 36.66
N ILE A 334 -0.32 -9.18 37.09
CA ILE A 334 -0.76 -10.26 36.21
C ILE A 334 -2.27 -10.39 36.38
N LEU A 335 -3.01 -10.08 35.32
CA LEU A 335 -4.47 -10.06 35.34
C LEU A 335 -5.02 -11.09 34.36
N LYS A 336 -6.05 -11.85 34.75
CA LYS A 336 -6.74 -12.75 33.84
C LYS A 336 -7.74 -11.97 32.97
N LEU A 337 -7.90 -12.37 31.72
CA LEU A 337 -8.84 -11.70 30.80
C LEU A 337 -10.30 -11.77 31.30
N ASP A 338 -10.70 -12.88 31.91
CA ASP A 338 -12.06 -13.07 32.45
C ASP A 338 -12.37 -12.15 33.64
N SER A 339 -11.34 -11.68 34.34
CA SER A 339 -11.46 -10.71 35.43
C SER A 339 -11.58 -9.27 34.95
N LEU A 340 -11.30 -8.98 33.67
CA LEU A 340 -11.35 -7.62 33.14
C LEU A 340 -12.80 -7.19 32.94
N ILE A 341 -13.13 -6.05 33.53
CA ILE A 341 -14.44 -5.41 33.37
C ILE A 341 -14.37 -4.37 32.26
N LYS A 342 -13.30 -3.58 32.21
CA LYS A 342 -13.15 -2.48 31.24
C LYS A 342 -11.69 -2.11 30.98
N VAL A 343 -11.35 -1.79 29.74
CA VAL A 343 -10.03 -1.23 29.35
C VAL A 343 -10.25 -0.01 28.45
N ALA A 344 -9.81 1.16 28.92
CA ALA A 344 -10.09 2.44 28.27
C ALA A 344 -8.88 3.39 28.27
N GLY A 345 -8.99 4.50 27.53
CA GLY A 345 -7.90 5.47 27.35
C GLY A 345 -7.78 6.46 28.50
N SER A 346 -8.88 6.72 29.21
CA SER A 346 -8.92 7.63 30.35
C SER A 346 -9.85 7.10 31.46
N ALA A 347 -9.72 7.66 32.66
CA ALA A 347 -10.62 7.33 33.78
C ALA A 347 -12.05 7.83 33.54
N GLU A 348 -12.21 8.94 32.79
CA GLU A 348 -13.52 9.46 32.37
C GLU A 348 -14.26 8.49 31.45
N ASP A 349 -13.53 7.68 30.70
CA ASP A 349 -14.12 6.64 29.85
C ASP A 349 -14.54 5.40 30.64
N ILE A 350 -14.16 5.27 31.93
CA ILE A 350 -14.53 4.15 32.80
C ILE A 350 -15.83 4.43 33.57
N TYR A 351 -15.96 5.61 34.17
CA TYR A 351 -17.18 6.08 34.85
C TYR A 351 -18.29 6.43 33.87
#